data_AF-A0A8T7CRJ8-F1
#
_entry.id   AF-A0A8T7CRJ8-F1
#
_cell.length_a   1.000
_cell.length_b   1.000
_cell.length_c   1.000
_cell.angle_alpha   90.00
_cell.angle_beta   90.00
_cell.angle_gamma   90.00
#
_symmetry.space_group_name_H-M   'P 1'
#
loop_
_entity.id
_entity.type
_entity.pdbx_description
1 polymer ?
#
loop_
_entity_poly.entity_id
_entity_poly.type
_entity_poly.pdbx_seq_one_letter_code
_entity_poly.pdbx_strand_id
1 'polypeptide(L)'
;MKDISGHATATPSEYATCVIRLLSNAQRSVEIFSPEMKPAVFSSIELVDAARDFILRSRNCEIRILLRSTAALTRNDHRFLHLIQRVSSRIGVR
;
A
#
# COMPACT_ATOMS: atom_id res chain seq x y z
N MET A 1 -0.95 -2.18 26.04
CA MET A 1 -0.53 -1.47 24.81
C MET A 1 0.96 -1.76 24.66
N LYS A 2 1.31 -2.96 24.17
CA LYS A 2 2.67 -3.51 24.19
C LYS A 2 3.35 -3.31 22.83
N ASP A 3 4.52 -2.69 22.89
CA ASP A 3 5.74 -3.00 22.15
C ASP A 3 5.60 -3.29 20.64
N ILE A 4 5.90 -2.28 19.83
CA ILE A 4 6.21 -2.43 18.38
C ILE A 4 7.73 -2.52 18.13
N SER A 5 8.53 -2.65 19.19
CA SER A 5 9.97 -2.89 19.11
C SER A 5 10.24 -4.36 18.77
N GLY A 6 9.98 -4.72 17.52
CA GLY A 6 10.25 -6.03 16.96
C GLY A 6 10.48 -5.89 15.47
N HIS A 7 11.67 -5.43 15.09
CA HIS A 7 12.16 -5.58 13.71
C HIS A 7 12.39 -7.07 13.43
N ALA A 8 11.31 -7.85 13.31
CA ALA A 8 11.34 -8.97 12.40
C ALA A 8 11.66 -8.35 11.05
N THR A 9 12.80 -8.72 10.45
CA THR A 9 13.07 -8.48 9.03
C THR A 9 12.03 -9.24 8.23
N ALA A 10 10.80 -8.74 8.22
CA ALA A 10 9.75 -9.23 7.36
C ALA A 10 10.31 -9.12 5.95
N THR A 11 10.46 -10.26 5.32
CA THR A 11 10.85 -10.33 3.91
C THR A 11 9.86 -9.47 3.11
N PRO A 12 10.27 -8.88 1.98
CA PRO A 12 9.36 -8.12 1.14
C PRO A 12 8.05 -8.89 0.82
N SER A 13 8.14 -10.21 0.70
CA SER A 13 7.00 -11.11 0.53
C SER A 13 6.02 -11.09 1.71
N GLU A 14 6.52 -11.27 2.94
CA GLU A 14 5.66 -11.25 4.15
C GLU A 14 4.98 -9.91 4.35
N TYR A 15 5.69 -8.82 4.05
CA TYR A 15 5.10 -7.48 4.08
C TYR A 15 3.96 -7.35 3.04
N ALA A 16 4.17 -7.83 1.81
CA ALA A 16 3.14 -7.82 0.77
C ALA A 16 1.91 -8.65 1.20
N THR A 17 2.11 -9.85 1.74
CA THR A 17 1.03 -10.70 2.25
C THR A 17 0.24 -10.01 3.38
N CYS A 18 0.94 -9.35 4.31
CA CYS A 18 0.29 -8.57 5.36
C CYS A 18 -0.57 -7.44 4.78
N VAL A 19 -0.06 -6.69 3.80
CA VAL A 19 -0.82 -5.62 3.14
C VAL A 19 -2.04 -6.16 2.39
N ILE A 20 -1.90 -7.26 1.66
CA ILE A 20 -3.02 -7.92 0.94
C ILE A 20 -4.11 -8.36 1.93
N ARG A 21 -3.72 -8.97 3.05
CA ARG A 21 -4.66 -9.38 4.11
C ARG A 21 -5.36 -8.17 4.72
N LEU A 22 -4.64 -7.08 4.91
CA LEU A 22 -5.18 -5.85 5.49
C LEU A 22 -6.19 -5.19 4.53
N LEU A 23 -5.88 -5.10 3.24
CA LEU A 23 -6.81 -4.62 2.19
C LEU A 23 -8.05 -5.51 2.07
N SER A 24 -7.86 -6.83 2.18
CA SER A 24 -8.97 -7.80 2.10
C SER A 24 -9.95 -7.71 3.27
N ASN A 25 -9.49 -7.33 4.47
CA ASN A 25 -10.32 -7.28 5.68
C ASN A 25 -10.76 -5.86 6.08
N ALA A 26 -10.12 -4.82 5.52
CA ALA A 26 -10.48 -3.45 5.82
C ALA A 26 -11.88 -3.11 5.29
N GLN A 27 -12.61 -2.28 6.05
CA GLN A 27 -13.97 -1.88 5.73
C GLN A 27 -14.08 -0.43 5.25
N ARG A 28 -13.13 0.44 5.60
CA ARG A 28 -13.24 1.88 5.35
C ARG A 28 -11.93 2.55 4.94
N SER A 29 -10.85 2.32 5.66
CA SER A 29 -9.57 2.95 5.32
C SER A 29 -8.40 2.04 5.62
N VAL A 30 -7.38 2.14 4.79
CA VAL A 30 -6.09 1.46 4.97
C VAL A 30 -4.99 2.51 4.93
N GLU A 31 -4.25 2.64 6.04
CA GLU A 31 -3.12 3.56 6.15
C GLU A 31 -1.83 2.74 6.18
N ILE A 32 -0.96 2.97 5.20
CA ILE A 32 0.31 2.25 5.03
C ILE A 32 1.43 3.25 5.27
N PHE A 33 2.22 3.03 6.32
CA PHE A 33 3.45 3.78 6.56
C PHE A 33 4.64 2.96 6.08
N SER A 34 5.38 3.47 5.11
CA SER A 34 6.62 2.84 4.66
C SER A 34 7.73 3.90 4.51
N PRO A 35 8.95 3.64 5.02
CA PRO A 35 10.06 4.58 4.84
C PRO A 35 10.41 4.75 3.35
N GLU A 36 10.33 3.68 2.56
CA GLU A 36 10.55 3.71 1.12
C GLU A 36 9.55 2.78 0.43
N MET A 37 9.08 3.17 -0.76
CA MET A 37 8.25 2.28 -1.58
C MET A 37 9.18 1.25 -2.24
N LYS A 38 9.29 0.06 -1.63
CA LYS A 38 10.10 -1.03 -2.20
C LYS A 38 9.41 -1.59 -3.45
N PRO A 39 10.02 -1.50 -4.65
CA PRO A 39 9.39 -1.99 -5.88
C PRO A 39 8.94 -3.45 -5.77
N ALA A 40 9.76 -4.31 -5.15
CA ALA A 40 9.47 -5.74 -4.96
C ALA A 40 8.15 -6.03 -4.23
N VAL A 41 7.64 -5.09 -3.44
CA VAL A 41 6.36 -5.22 -2.72
C VAL A 41 5.23 -4.60 -3.55
N PHE A 42 5.43 -3.37 -4.02
CA PHE A 42 4.38 -2.56 -4.63
C PHE A 42 4.18 -2.84 -6.13
N SER A 43 5.05 -3.63 -6.76
CA SER A 43 4.88 -4.09 -8.15
C SER A 43 4.16 -5.43 -8.29
N SER A 44 3.80 -6.09 -7.17
CA SER A 44 3.08 -7.37 -7.22
C SER A 44 1.67 -7.17 -7.79
N ILE A 45 1.29 -8.03 -8.74
CA ILE A 45 -0.06 -8.06 -9.31
C ILE A 45 -1.10 -8.29 -8.21
N GLU A 46 -0.85 -9.22 -7.30
CA GLU A 46 -1.80 -9.56 -6.22
C GLU A 46 -2.10 -8.37 -5.31
N LEU A 47 -1.10 -7.54 -5.04
CA LEU A 47 -1.26 -6.36 -4.21
C LEU A 47 -2.02 -5.25 -4.95
N VAL A 48 -1.75 -5.07 -6.24
CA VAL A 48 -2.48 -4.12 -7.09
C VAL A 48 -3.95 -4.53 -7.22
N ASP A 49 -4.23 -5.81 -7.42
CA ASP A 49 -5.59 -6.34 -7.53
C ASP A 49 -6.34 -6.23 -6.20
N ALA A 50 -5.71 -6.60 -5.08
CA ALA A 50 -6.31 -6.42 -3.75
C ALA A 50 -6.62 -4.95 -3.43
N ALA A 51 -5.73 -4.02 -3.81
CA ALA A 51 -5.95 -2.59 -3.63
C ALA A 51 -7.10 -2.09 -4.51
N ARG A 52 -7.16 -2.55 -5.76
CA ARG A 52 -8.26 -2.25 -6.68
C ARG A 52 -9.59 -2.74 -6.12
N ASP A 53 -9.67 -4.00 -5.71
CA ASP A 53 -10.88 -4.61 -5.16
C ASP A 53 -11.35 -3.85 -3.92
N PHE A 54 -10.42 -3.51 -3.02
CA PHE A 54 -10.74 -2.71 -1.83
C PHE A 54 -11.39 -1.37 -2.19
N ILE A 55 -10.84 -0.64 -3.16
CA ILE A 55 -11.36 0.67 -3.58
C ILE A 55 -12.69 0.58 -4.33
N LEU A 56 -12.93 -0.55 -5.00
CA LEU A 56 -14.19 -0.81 -5.71
C LEU A 56 -15.32 -1.30 -4.79
N ARG A 57 -15.02 -1.83 -3.60
CA ARG A 57 -16.03 -2.30 -2.63
C ARG A 57 -17.01 -1.21 -2.21
N SER A 58 -16.53 0.01 -2.00
CA SER A 58 -17.38 1.13 -1.56
C SER A 58 -16.78 2.48 -1.92
N ARG A 59 -17.64 3.47 -2.10
CA ARG A 59 -17.24 4.88 -2.26
C ARG A 59 -16.52 5.45 -1.02
N ASN A 60 -16.67 4.80 0.13
CA ASN A 60 -16.06 5.23 1.39
C ASN A 60 -14.70 4.57 1.64
N CYS A 61 -14.24 3.67 0.75
CA CYS A 61 -12.96 2.99 0.88
C CYS A 61 -11.82 3.90 0.42
N GLU A 62 -10.84 4.13 1.31
CA GLU A 62 -9.68 4.99 1.05
C GLU A 62 -8.37 4.29 1.41
N ILE A 63 -7.35 4.44 0.56
CA ILE A 63 -5.99 3.99 0.86
C ILE A 63 -5.12 5.24 1.04
N ARG A 64 -4.42 5.35 2.16
CA ARG A 64 -3.43 6.40 2.40
C ARG A 64 -2.06 5.79 2.55
N ILE A 65 -1.09 6.28 1.78
CA ILE A 65 0.30 5.83 1.85
C ILE A 65 1.15 7.01 2.29
N LEU A 66 1.73 6.89 3.47
CA LEU A 66 2.68 7.86 4.00
C LEU A 66 4.09 7.37 3.69
N LEU A 67 4.81 8.14 2.88
CA LEU A 67 6.17 7.82 2.47
C LEU A 67 7.14 8.82 3.10
N ARG A 68 8.23 8.32 3.68
CA ARG A 68 9.29 9.21 4.20
C ARG A 68 10.06 9.89 3.06
N SER A 69 10.24 9.21 1.93
CA SER A 69 10.91 9.74 0.75
C SER A 69 10.14 9.42 -0.53
N THR A 70 9.64 10.46 -1.20
CA THR A 70 8.96 10.36 -2.51
C THR A 70 9.95 10.20 -3.66
N ALA A 71 11.26 10.36 -3.42
CA ALA A 71 12.30 10.20 -4.45
C ALA A 71 12.35 8.78 -5.06
N ALA A 72 11.87 7.78 -4.33
CA ALA A 72 11.74 6.40 -4.81
C ALA A 72 10.55 6.20 -5.77
N LEU A 73 9.59 7.13 -5.79
CA LEU A 73 8.41 7.08 -6.68
C LEU A 73 8.74 7.53 -8.10
N THR A 74 9.60 8.52 -8.27
CA THR A 74 9.96 9.09 -9.57
C THR A 74 10.98 8.27 -10.35
N ARG A 75 11.73 7.39 -9.68
CA ARG A 75 12.80 6.60 -10.31
C ARG A 75 12.35 5.26 -10.89
N ASN A 76 11.14 4.79 -10.59
CA ASN A 76 10.67 3.48 -11.03
C ASN A 76 9.22 3.59 -11.52
N ASP A 77 8.94 3.09 -12.72
CA ASP A 77 7.59 2.94 -13.25
C ASP A 77 6.81 1.92 -12.42
N HIS A 78 6.13 2.41 -11.37
CA HIS A 78 5.36 1.56 -10.46
C HIS A 78 3.93 1.39 -10.97
N ARG A 79 3.48 0.15 -11.20
CA ARG A 79 2.07 -0.15 -11.53
C ARG A 79 1.10 0.39 -10.47
N PHE A 80 1.55 0.44 -9.22
CA PHE A 80 0.81 1.03 -8.11
C PHE A 80 0.66 2.55 -8.23
N LEU A 81 1.66 3.26 -8.78
CA LEU A 81 1.53 4.69 -9.08
C LEU A 81 0.51 4.95 -10.18
N HIS A 82 0.48 4.11 -11.22
CA HIS A 82 -0.57 4.19 -12.24
C HIS A 82 -1.97 3.99 -11.64
N LEU A 83 -2.11 3.09 -10.65
CA LEU A 83 -3.35 2.93 -9.91
C LEU A 83 -3.68 4.20 -9.11
N ILE A 84 -2.72 4.73 -8.34
CA ILE A 84 -2.87 5.98 -7.56
C ILE A 84 -3.34 7.13 -8.45
N GLN A 85 -2.73 7.32 -9.62
CA GLN A 85 -3.09 8.39 -10.55
C GLN A 85 -4.52 8.26 -11.08
N ARG A 86 -5.01 7.04 -11.31
CA ARG A 86 -6.34 6.79 -11.88
C ARG A 86 -7.48 6.91 -10.87
N VAL A 87 -7.21 6.67 -9.58
CA VAL A 87 -8.20 6.75 -8.49
C VAL A 87 -7.77 7.74 -7.39
N SER A 88 -7.15 8.85 -7.81
CA SER A 88 -6.51 9.84 -6.94
C SER A 88 -7.42 10.46 -5.86
N SER A 89 -8.74 10.42 -6.04
CA SER A 89 -9.71 10.85 -5.01
C SER A 89 -9.84 9.88 -3.83
N ARG A 90 -9.35 8.64 -3.96
CA ARG A 90 -9.45 7.56 -2.97
C ARG A 90 -8.10 6.95 -2.59
N ILE A 91 -7.03 7.29 -3.32
CA ILE A 91 -5.66 6.94 -2.91
C ILE A 91 -4.83 8.21 -2.75
N GLY A 92 -4.47 8.51 -1.51
CA GLY A 92 -3.59 9.63 -1.18
C GLY A 92 -2.17 9.15 -0.89
N VAL A 93 -1.17 9.77 -1.53
CA VAL A 93 0.23 9.69 -1.10
C VAL A 93 0.57 11.00 -0.37
N ARG A 94 1.09 10.89 0.85
CA ARG A 94 1.54 12.01 1.68
C ARG A 94 2.98 11.81 2.11
#